data_AF-A0A0F9PPT6-F1
#
_entry.id   AF-A0A0F9PPT6-F1
#
_cell.length_a   1.000
_cell.length_b   1.000
_cell.length_c   1.000
_cell.angle_alpha   90.00
_cell.angle_beta   90.00
_cell.angle_gamma   90.00
#
_symmetry.space_group_name_H-M   'P 1'
#
loop_
_entity.id
_entity.type
_entity.pdbx_description
1 polymer ?
#
loop_
_entity_poly.entity_id
_entity_poly.type
_entity_poly.pdbx_seq_one_letter_code
_entity_poly.pdbx_strand_id
1 'polypeptide(L)' 'METMKLFRGIDGWNVRTDNQRTIELFGTDVLPTGFTERAEAETVLNRIKELNPDADVVLI' A
#
# COMPACT_ATOMS: atom_id res chain seq x y z
N MET A 1 2.54 8.13 -13.06
CA MET A 1 1.45 7.33 -12.46
C MET A 1 2.14 6.33 -11.57
N GLU A 2 1.93 6.44 -10.26
CA GLU A 2 2.57 5.56 -9.27
C GLU A 2 1.73 4.29 -9.14
N THR A 3 2.38 3.12 -9.16
CA THR A 3 1.69 1.84 -8.93
C THR A 3 2.02 1.33 -7.54
N MET A 4 0.97 1.06 -6.77
CA MET A 4 1.06 0.53 -5.42
C MET A 4 0.49 -0.88 -5.38
N LYS A 5 1.29 -1.82 -4.89
CA LYS A 5 0.88 -3.23 -4.73
C LYS A 5 0.57 -3.49 -3.26
N LEU A 6 -0.71 -3.65 -2.95
CA LEU A 6 -1.21 -3.97 -1.62
C LEU A 6 -1.10 -5.47 -1.36
N PHE A 7 -0.53 -5.86 -0.23
CA PHE A 7 -0.44 -7.26 0.19
C PHE A 7 -0.54 -7.41 1.70
N ARG A 8 -0.91 -8.60 2.17
CA ARG A 8 -1.04 -8.91 3.61
C ARG A 8 0.29 -9.47 4.13
N GLY A 9 0.85 -8.81 5.14
CA GLY A 9 2.01 -9.28 5.91
C GLY A 9 1.59 -9.89 7.25
N ILE A 10 2.58 -10.29 8.06
CA ILE A 10 2.35 -10.93 9.37
C ILE A 10 1.69 -9.99 10.40
N ASP A 11 1.99 -8.69 10.32
CA ASP A 11 1.56 -7.68 11.31
C ASP A 11 0.49 -6.73 10.76
N GLY A 12 -0.03 -6.98 9.56
CA GLY A 12 -1.02 -6.12 8.91
C GLY A 12 -0.84 -5.99 7.41
N TRP A 13 -1.45 -4.96 6.85
CA TRP A 13 -1.39 -4.67 5.43
C TRP A 13 -0.18 -3.80 5.09
N ASN A 14 0.46 -4.09 3.97
CA ASN A 14 1.63 -3.36 3.47
C ASN A 14 1.42 -2.97 2.01
N VAL A 15 2.07 -1.90 1.59
CA VAL A 15 2.11 -1.48 0.19
C VAL A 15 3.55 -1.53 -0.30
N ARG A 16 3.75 -2.15 -1.47
CA ARG A 16 4.98 -1.98 -2.24
C ARG A 16 4.78 -0.88 -3.29
N THR A 17 5.66 0.11 -3.32
CA THR A 17 5.65 1.21 -4.29
C THR A 17 6.84 1.13 -5.25
N ASP A 18 6.66 1.59 -6.48
CA ASP A 18 7.74 1.82 -7.46
C ASP A 18 8.19 3.28 -7.52
N ASN A 19 7.67 4.15 -6.65
CA ASN A 19 8.02 5.55 -6.60
C ASN A 19 9.43 5.75 -6.02
N GLN A 20 10.37 6.07 -6.90
CA GLN A 20 11.78 6.29 -6.57
C GLN A 20 12.00 7.32 -5.45
N ARG A 21 11.20 8.40 -5.41
CA ARG A 21 11.31 9.42 -4.36
C ARG A 21 10.92 8.87 -2.99
N THR A 22 9.87 8.04 -2.94
CA THR A 22 9.44 7.39 -1.71
C THR A 22 10.50 6.42 -1.20
N ILE A 23 11.09 5.63 -2.10
CA ILE A 23 12.17 4.69 -1.78
C ILE A 23 13.39 5.44 -1.23
N GLU A 24 13.77 6.57 -1.83
CA GLU A 24 14.89 7.38 -1.35
C GLU A 24 14.63 8.00 0.02
N LEU A 25 13.40 8.42 0.31
CA LEU A 25 13.04 9.04 1.59
C LEU A 25 12.99 8.03 2.74
N PHE A 26 12.48 6.83 2.50
CA PHE A 26 12.26 5.81 3.54
C PHE A 26 13.31 4.69 3.55
N GLY A 27 14.12 4.57 2.50
CA GLY A 27 15.13 3.50 2.35
C GLY A 27 14.53 2.12 2.06
N THR A 28 13.26 2.04 1.66
CA THR A 28 12.52 0.80 1.42
C THR A 28 11.44 1.00 0.35
N ASP A 29 11.14 -0.04 -0.42
CA ASP A 29 10.02 -0.10 -1.36
C ASP A 29 8.74 -0.62 -0.71
N VAL A 30 8.81 -1.14 0.52
CA VAL A 30 7.68 -1.64 1.30
C VAL A 30 7.38 -0.70 2.46
N LEU A 31 6.13 -0.24 2.52
CA LEU A 31 5.62 0.62 3.59
C LEU A 31 4.46 -0.07 4.33
N PRO A 32 4.45 -0.02 5.67
CA PRO A 32 3.30 -0.48 6.43
C PRO A 32 2.12 0.45 6.19
N THR A 33 0.92 -0.13 6.13
CA THR A 33 -0.32 0.64 6.20
C THR A 33 -0.80 0.73 7.66
N GLY A 34 -1.76 1.60 7.93
CA GLY A 34 -2.42 1.68 9.23
C GLY A 34 -3.46 0.57 9.49
N PHE A 35 -3.62 -0.40 8.59
CA PHE A 35 -4.64 -1.45 8.68
C PHE A 35 -4.09 -2.75 9.25
N THR A 36 -4.83 -3.33 10.20
CA THR A 36 -4.50 -4.61 10.82
C THR A 36 -4.78 -5.79 9.90
N GLU A 37 -4.21 -6.95 10.22
CA GLU A 37 -4.35 -8.20 9.47
C GLU A 37 -5.79 -8.71 9.38
N ARG A 38 -6.64 -8.30 10.33
CA ARG A 38 -8.07 -8.64 10.40
C ARG A 38 -8.92 -7.84 9.42
N ALA A 39 -8.39 -6.74 8.89
CA ALA A 39 -9.14 -5.94 7.92
C ALA A 39 -9.28 -6.69 6.60
N GLU A 40 -10.50 -6.67 6.06
CA GLU A 40 -10.82 -7.30 4.78
C GLU A 40 -10.11 -6.61 3.62
N ALA A 41 -9.60 -7.41 2.68
CA ALA A 41 -8.75 -6.94 1.59
C ALA A 41 -9.40 -5.84 0.75
N GLU A 42 -10.68 -6.04 0.39
CA GLU A 42 -11.45 -5.10 -0.40
C GLU A 42 -11.68 -3.77 0.34
N THR A 43 -11.94 -3.84 1.66
CA THR A 43 -12.11 -2.64 2.49
C THR A 43 -10.82 -1.83 2.53
N VAL A 44 -9.68 -2.50 2.72
CA VAL A 44 -8.37 -1.84 2.74
C VAL A 44 -8.04 -1.24 1.38
N LEU A 45 -8.24 -1.99 0.30
CA LEU A 45 -8.01 -1.53 -1.07
C LEU A 45 -8.82 -0.27 -1.38
N ASN A 46 -10.13 -0.29 -1.08
CA ASN A 46 -11.01 0.84 -1.34
C ASN A 46 -10.60 2.07 -0.53
N ARG A 47 -10.25 1.91 0.76
CA ARG A 47 -9.77 3.04 1.57
C ARG A 47 -8.45 3.63 1.07
N ILE A 48 -7.50 2.80 0.64
CA ILE A 48 -6.22 3.31 0.11
C ILE A 48 -6.44 4.06 -1.21
N LYS A 49 -7.34 3.58 -2.09
CA LYS A 49 -7.73 4.27 -3.33
C LYS A 49 -8.42 5.61 -3.05
N GLU A 50 -9.29 5.67 -2.05
CA GLU A 50 -9.94 6.92 -1.63
C GLU A 50 -8.93 7.95 -1.12
N LEU A 51 -7.90 7.50 -0.39
CA LEU A 51 -6.86 8.38 0.16
C LEU A 51 -5.81 8.80 -0.89
N ASN A 52 -5.62 7.99 -1.94
CA ASN A 52 -4.61 8.21 -2.98
C ASN A 52 -5.26 8.07 -4.37
N PRO A 53 -6.10 9.03 -4.79
CA PRO A 53 -6.86 8.92 -6.05
C PRO A 53 -5.99 8.90 -7.31
N ASP A 54 -4.76 9.43 -7.23
CA ASP A 54 -3.80 9.48 -8.33
C ASP A 54 -2.90 8.23 -8.43
N ALA A 55 -2.96 7.34 -7.44
CA ALA A 55 -2.19 6.10 -7.40
C ALA A 55 -3.01 4.94 -7.96
N ASP A 56 -2.38 4.12 -8.79
CA ASP A 56 -2.98 2.86 -9.23
C ASP A 56 -2.67 1.78 -8.20
N VAL A 57 -3.67 1.44 -7.39
CA VAL A 57 -3.53 0.48 -6.29
C VAL A 57 -4.14 -0.87 -6.70
N VAL A 58 -3.32 -1.93 -6.65
CA VAL A 58 -3.72 -3.30 -6.97
C VAL A 58 -3.44 -4.24 -5.80
N LEU A 59 -4.32 -5.21 -5.58
CA LEU A 59 -4.14 -6.28 -4.60
C LEU A 59 -3.32 -7.41 -5.24
N ILE A 60 -2.31 -7.93 -4.54
CA ILE A 60 -1.45 -9.05 -5.00
C ILE A 60 -1.30 -10.14 -3.94
#